data_AF-A0AAW5MQY3-F1
#
_entry.id   AF-A0AAW5MQY3-F1
#
_cell.length_a   1.000
_cell.length_b   1.000
_cell.length_c   1.000
_cell.angle_alpha   90.00
_cell.angle_beta   90.00
_cell.angle_gamma   90.00
#
_symmetry.space_group_name_H-M   'P 1'
#
loop_
_entity.id
_entity.type
_entity.pdbx_description
1 polymer ?
#
loop_
_entity_poly.entity_id
_entity_poly.type
_entity_poly.pdbx_seq_one_letter_code
_entity_poly.pdbx_strand_id
1 'polypeptide(L)'
;MNPAYDIVEYDIEERIEEMQEMIMKYSAAIKEVKTKLEILDNEFKVKRKRNPIEYMKDRVKDPKSIMDKLERKGLEVSFRSAKENLNDIAGIRVV
;
A
#
# COMPACT_ATOMS: atom_id res chain seq x y z
N MET A 1 2.50 -35.91 17.40
CA MET A 1 2.42 -34.56 16.83
C MET A 1 2.71 -33.57 17.95
N ASN A 2 3.59 -32.59 17.76
CA ASN A 2 3.99 -31.64 18.82
C ASN A 2 3.04 -30.44 18.81
N PRO A 3 2.23 -30.22 19.86
CA PRO A 3 1.24 -29.14 19.89
C PRO A 3 1.84 -27.74 19.72
N ALA A 4 3.11 -27.54 20.06
CA ALA A 4 3.79 -26.26 19.88
C ALA A 4 4.05 -25.92 18.40
N TYR A 5 4.13 -26.92 17.52
CA TYR A 5 4.36 -26.71 16.09
C TYR A 5 3.08 -26.21 15.40
N ASP A 6 1.95 -26.84 15.69
CA ASP A 6 0.64 -26.47 15.14
C ASP A 6 0.23 -25.04 15.53
N ILE A 7 0.59 -24.59 16.75
CA ILE A 7 0.32 -23.22 17.23
C ILE A 7 1.16 -22.17 16.49
N VAL A 8 2.44 -22.46 16.22
CA VAL A 8 3.34 -21.53 15.51
C VAL A 8 3.00 -21.45 14.03
N GLU A 9 2.59 -22.57 13.42
CA GLU A 9 2.18 -22.61 12.01
C GLU A 9 0.89 -21.79 11.78
N TYR A 10 -0.09 -21.89 12.70
CA TYR A 10 -1.32 -21.10 12.66
C TYR A 10 -1.07 -19.58 12.76
N ASP A 11 -0.17 -19.15 13.66
CA ASP A 11 0.19 -17.73 13.82
C ASP A 11 0.88 -17.15 12.57
N ILE A 12 1.68 -17.96 11.87
CA ILE A 12 2.33 -17.53 10.62
C ILE A 12 1.30 -17.36 9.50
N GLU A 13 0.37 -18.29 9.35
CA GLU A 13 -0.69 -18.21 8.34
C GLU A 13 -1.57 -16.97 8.54
N GLU A 14 -2.03 -16.71 9.76
CA GLU A 14 -2.84 -15.54 10.10
C GLU A 14 -2.12 -14.23 9.73
N ARG A 15 -0.83 -14.10 10.08
CA ARG A 15 -0.03 -12.92 9.73
C ARG A 15 0.18 -12.75 8.22
N ILE A 16 0.27 -13.84 7.47
CA ILE A 16 0.35 -13.78 6.00
C ILE A 16 -0.97 -13.27 5.42
N GLU A 17 -2.10 -13.79 5.89
CA GLU A 17 -3.43 -13.35 5.44
C GLU A 17 -3.66 -11.86 5.72
N GLU A 18 -3.33 -11.38 6.93
CA GLU A 18 -3.41 -9.97 7.28
C GLU A 18 -2.59 -9.08 6.33
N MET A 19 -1.38 -9.51 5.97
CA MET A 19 -0.53 -8.78 5.04
C MET A 19 -1.08 -8.79 3.62
N GLN A 20 -1.62 -9.90 3.16
CA GLN A 20 -2.26 -9.96 1.84
C GLN A 20 -3.48 -9.04 1.78
N GLU A 21 -4.30 -9.03 2.83
CA GLU A 21 -5.45 -8.14 2.93
C GLU A 21 -5.01 -6.66 2.92
N MET A 22 -3.90 -6.33 3.61
CA MET A 22 -3.29 -5.00 3.56
C MET A 22 -2.97 -4.57 2.13
N ILE A 23 -2.19 -5.39 1.42
CA ILE A 23 -1.72 -5.09 0.07
C ILE A 23 -2.91 -4.90 -0.86
N MET A 24 -3.92 -5.76 -0.73
CA MET A 24 -5.16 -5.66 -1.49
C MET A 24 -5.87 -4.32 -1.25
N LYS A 25 -6.05 -3.92 0.02
CA LYS A 25 -6.70 -2.64 0.39
C LYS A 25 -5.93 -1.44 -0.18
N TYR A 26 -4.61 -1.40 -0.05
CA TYR A 26 -3.80 -0.30 -0.57
C TYR A 26 -3.74 -0.27 -2.11
N SER A 27 -3.72 -1.43 -2.76
CA SER A 27 -3.83 -1.53 -4.22
C SER A 27 -5.17 -0.99 -4.73
N ALA A 28 -6.27 -1.32 -4.04
CA ALA A 28 -7.59 -0.76 -4.34
C ALA A 28 -7.61 0.77 -4.19
N ALA A 29 -7.04 1.30 -3.10
CA ALA A 29 -6.95 2.74 -2.88
C ALA A 29 -6.16 3.46 -3.99
N ILE A 30 -5.03 2.89 -4.44
CA ILE A 30 -4.27 3.42 -5.58
C ILE A 30 -5.13 3.47 -6.83
N LYS A 31 -5.83 2.37 -7.16
CA LYS A 31 -6.68 2.32 -8.35
C LYS A 31 -7.75 3.41 -8.30
N GLU A 32 -8.41 3.60 -7.16
CA GLU A 32 -9.46 4.62 -7.03
C GLU A 32 -8.92 6.04 -7.28
N VAL A 33 -7.79 6.39 -6.64
CA VAL A 33 -7.20 7.72 -6.80
C VAL A 33 -6.63 7.91 -8.21
N LYS A 34 -5.98 6.88 -8.77
CA LYS A 34 -5.43 6.91 -10.12
C LYS A 34 -6.52 7.15 -11.15
N THR A 35 -7.64 6.44 -11.08
CA THR A 35 -8.78 6.66 -11.97
C THR A 35 -9.28 8.11 -11.90
N LYS A 36 -9.41 8.68 -10.69
CA LYS A 36 -9.82 10.08 -10.52
C LYS A 36 -8.82 11.05 -11.18
N LEU A 37 -7.52 10.80 -11.03
CA LEU A 37 -6.48 11.63 -11.65
C LEU A 37 -6.46 11.47 -13.19
N GLU A 38 -6.69 10.27 -13.71
CA GLU A 38 -6.79 10.01 -15.15
C GLU A 38 -8.00 10.73 -15.77
N ILE A 39 -9.13 10.77 -15.06
CA ILE A 39 -10.30 11.58 -15.49
C ILE A 39 -9.90 13.06 -15.58
N LEU A 40 -9.23 13.60 -14.56
CA LEU A 40 -8.77 15.00 -14.56
C LEU A 40 -7.78 15.27 -15.71
N ASP A 41 -6.80 14.39 -15.90
CA ASP A 41 -5.83 14.45 -17.01
C ASP A 41 -6.53 14.54 -18.37
N ASN A 42 -7.52 13.68 -18.60
CA ASN A 42 -8.31 13.67 -19.83
C ASN A 42 -9.13 14.97 -19.99
N GLU A 43 -9.74 15.47 -18.91
CA GLU A 43 -10.45 16.76 -18.93
C GLU A 43 -9.53 17.94 -19.28
N PHE A 44 -8.32 17.98 -18.72
CA PHE A 44 -7.34 19.03 -19.01
C PHE A 44 -6.88 18.99 -20.46
N LYS A 45 -6.64 17.80 -21.03
CA LYS A 45 -6.25 17.62 -22.43
C LYS A 45 -7.29 18.15 -23.42
N VAL A 46 -8.58 18.04 -23.09
CA VAL A 46 -9.68 18.51 -23.96
C VAL A 46 -9.98 19.99 -23.75
N LYS A 47 -10.09 20.44 -22.50
CA LYS A 47 -10.66 21.76 -22.17
C LYS A 47 -9.62 22.88 -22.09
N ARG A 48 -8.32 22.58 -21.95
CA ARG A 48 -7.28 23.57 -21.66
C ARG A 48 -6.14 23.52 -22.68
N LYS A 49 -5.49 24.66 -22.90
CA LYS A 49 -4.33 24.78 -23.81
C LYS A 49 -3.06 24.09 -23.28
N ARG A 50 -3.00 23.81 -21.97
CA ARG A 50 -1.87 23.15 -21.31
C ARG A 50 -2.40 22.15 -20.30
N ASN A 51 -1.84 20.94 -20.33
CA ASN A 51 -2.10 19.92 -19.35
C ASN A 51 -1.06 20.01 -18.21
N PRO A 52 -1.47 20.16 -16.93
CA PRO A 52 -0.55 20.17 -15.81
C PRO A 52 0.01 18.78 -15.47
N ILE A 53 -0.54 17.69 -16.01
CA ILE A 53 -0.08 16.32 -15.77
C ILE A 53 0.70 15.85 -17.00
N GLU A 54 1.97 15.51 -16.83
CA GLU A 54 2.81 14.89 -17.87
C GLU A 54 2.73 13.37 -17.78
N TYR A 55 2.96 12.83 -16.58
CA TYR A 55 2.82 11.40 -16.33
C TYR A 55 2.54 11.08 -14.85
N MET A 56 1.99 9.89 -14.62
CA MET A 56 1.72 9.36 -13.29
C MET A 56 2.47 8.06 -13.06
N LYS A 57 3.03 7.90 -11.86
CA LYS A 57 3.63 6.64 -11.40
C LYS A 57 3.02 6.25 -10.07
N ASP A 58 2.55 5.02 -9.96
CA ASP A 58 2.04 4.47 -8.71
C ASP A 58 2.97 3.38 -8.15
N ARG A 59 2.89 3.17 -6.84
CA ARG A 59 3.59 2.07 -6.16
C ARG A 59 2.87 1.66 -4.88
N VAL A 60 2.92 0.37 -4.57
CA VAL A 60 2.69 -0.18 -3.23
C VAL A 60 4.06 -0.57 -2.66
N LYS A 61 4.31 -0.26 -1.40
CA LYS A 61 5.55 -0.63 -0.71
C LYS A 61 5.60 -2.15 -0.54
N ASP A 62 6.77 -2.73 -0.77
CA ASP A 62 6.99 -4.15 -0.56
C ASP A 62 6.76 -4.55 0.91
N PRO A 63 6.10 -5.70 1.19
CA PRO A 63 5.88 -6.24 2.52
C PRO A 63 7.09 -6.20 3.46
N LYS A 64 8.26 -6.64 2.96
CA LYS A 64 9.50 -6.65 3.73
C LYS A 64 9.93 -5.22 4.05
N SER A 65 9.83 -4.32 3.08
CA SER A 65 10.13 -2.91 3.27
C SER A 65 9.19 -2.20 4.26
N ILE A 66 7.97 -2.69 4.43
CA ILE A 66 7.02 -2.21 5.46
C ILE A 66 7.51 -2.67 6.84
N MET A 67 7.79 -3.96 7.02
CA MET A 67 8.33 -4.53 8.26
C MET A 67 9.62 -3.84 8.68
N ASP A 68 10.62 -3.76 7.79
CA ASP A 68 11.91 -3.10 8.04
C ASP A 68 11.73 -1.62 8.45
N LYS A 69 10.66 -0.97 8.00
CA LYS A 69 10.38 0.43 8.33
C LYS A 69 9.72 0.57 9.71
N LEU A 70 8.88 -0.39 10.11
CA LEU A 70 8.33 -0.45 11.46
C LEU A 70 9.44 -0.73 12.48
N GLU A 71 10.29 -1.72 12.19
CA GLU A 71 11.44 -2.06 13.04
C GLU A 71 12.40 -0.88 13.22
N ARG A 72 12.79 -0.20 12.12
CA ARG A 72 13.63 1.00 12.19
C ARG A 72 13.02 2.14 13.00
N LYS A 73 11.70 2.18 13.12
CA LYS A 73 10.97 3.16 13.92
C LYS A 73 10.71 2.68 15.36
N GLY A 74 11.12 1.46 15.72
CA GLY A 74 10.81 0.85 17.02
C GLY A 74 9.31 0.59 17.23
N LEU A 75 8.56 0.43 16.14
CA LEU A 75 7.13 0.16 16.16
C LEU A 75 6.86 -1.34 16.10
N GLU A 76 5.74 -1.76 16.68
CA GLU A 76 5.26 -3.14 16.56
C GLU A 76 5.12 -3.54 15.09
N VAL A 77 5.59 -4.74 14.74
CA VAL A 77 5.45 -5.32 13.39
C VAL A 77 4.07 -5.96 13.26
N SER A 78 3.05 -5.09 13.15
CA SER A 78 1.64 -5.48 13.00
C SER A 78 0.96 -4.66 11.91
N PHE A 79 -0.13 -5.19 11.34
CA PHE A 79 -0.95 -4.48 10.35
C PHE A 79 -1.44 -3.14 10.88
N ARG A 80 -1.97 -3.16 12.10
CA ARG A 80 -2.52 -1.97 12.77
C ARG A 80 -1.46 -0.89 12.93
N SER A 81 -0.28 -1.26 13.42
CA SER A 81 0.86 -0.35 13.56
C SER A 81 1.28 0.25 12.21
N ALA A 82 1.34 -0.56 11.14
CA ALA A 82 1.61 -0.08 9.78
C ALA A 82 0.61 0.99 9.32
N LYS A 83 -0.69 0.71 9.47
CA LYS A 83 -1.77 1.60 9.06
C LYS A 83 -1.78 2.92 9.84
N GLU A 84 -1.52 2.87 11.15
CA GLU A 84 -1.55 4.06 12.02
C GLU A 84 -0.30 4.94 11.84
N ASN A 85 0.85 4.35 11.50
CA ASN A 85 2.15 5.04 11.59
C ASN A 85 2.91 5.21 10.26
N LEU A 86 2.48 4.57 9.17
CA LEU A 86 3.12 4.67 7.87
C LEU A 86 2.22 5.37 6.83
N ASN A 87 2.72 6.49 6.32
CA ASN A 87 1.99 7.32 5.35
C ASN A 87 2.30 6.95 3.88
N ASP A 88 3.30 6.12 3.62
CA ASP A 88 3.86 5.83 2.29
C ASP A 88 3.74 4.36 1.89
N ILE A 89 2.72 3.65 2.39
CA ILE A 89 2.42 2.27 1.99
C ILE A 89 1.92 2.24 0.54
N ALA A 90 1.02 3.16 0.19
CA ALA A 90 0.58 3.42 -1.18
C ALA A 90 0.96 4.84 -1.57
N GLY A 91 1.43 5.04 -2.80
CA GLY A 91 1.74 6.38 -3.29
C GLY A 91 1.55 6.52 -4.79
N ILE A 92 1.02 7.66 -5.20
CA ILE A 92 0.96 8.09 -6.60
C ILE A 92 1.81 9.36 -6.72
N ARG A 93 2.73 9.35 -7.68
CA ARG A 93 3.54 10.50 -8.08
C ARG A 93 2.96 11.06 -9.37
N VAL A 94 2.52 12.31 -9.30
CA VAL A 94 2.11 13.12 -10.45
C VAL A 94 3.29 14.03 -10.79
N VAL A 95 3.72 14.02 -12.04
CA VAL A 95 4.75 14.92 -12.58
C VAL A 95 4.13 15.74 -13.69
#